data_AF-A0A964IVV4-F1
#
_entry.id   AF-A0A964IVV4-F1
#
_cell.length_a   1.000
_cell.length_b   1.000
_cell.length_c   1.000
_cell.angle_alpha   90.00
_cell.angle_beta   90.00
_cell.angle_gamma   90.00
#
_symmetry.space_group_name_H-M   'P 1'
#
loop_
_entity.id
_entity.type
_entity.pdbx_description
1 polymer ?
#
loop_
_entity_poly.entity_id
_entity_poly.type
_entity_poly.pdbx_seq_one_letter_code
_entity_poly.pdbx_strand_id
1 'polypeptide(L)'
;MATHMKIRIRVLLSVGAIGLGLAPNAGFAASRATPIADVPFTTPAGITVTGLGEVRGKDGILRVGNNRKTTDIYADSRGMTLYTYDKDVEPGKSTCDGECATAWPAAAPLAAAKPTGAWSLTPRGDGTKQWAYKGKPVYTFAKDEQPGDKKGSVENTAWKVLAVKAPETTAYPFGITLRDLPDAGGQVLVDSDGKTLYAYSGALKQERVACYAMPCGSNWIVLAAPAITKAVGEFSVAIRPDGTRQWAFRGRPLYKFSGDMLGEDVNGSGVDKRWQPALVARYPVPAEVKIVSTPSNGKIFAAADGKTLYRYSFYQRVQSSDDVRAGPYVTAIGQALGTRACEAECLKTWLPLAAPKNAQPSWHWTILTREDGARQWAYRGHALYTYVEDKKPGDLMGLNSWDIAVNDKDLNTRSVLAKISADNQLPSAFYWTTAYP
;
A
#
# COMPACT_ATOMS: atom_id res chain seq x y z
N MET A 1 -3.04 -92.57 16.35
CA MET A 1 -3.57 -91.92 15.14
C MET A 1 -2.41 -91.19 14.49
N ALA A 2 -1.80 -91.81 13.48
CA ALA A 2 -0.51 -91.42 12.94
C ALA A 2 -0.65 -90.66 11.63
N THR A 3 0.22 -89.67 11.50
CA THR A 3 0.38 -88.67 10.43
C THR A 3 0.67 -89.30 9.07
N HIS A 4 -0.02 -88.85 8.01
CA HIS A 4 0.38 -89.14 6.63
C HIS A 4 0.54 -87.87 5.80
N MET A 5 1.81 -87.61 5.49
CA MET A 5 2.35 -86.64 4.55
C MET A 5 2.06 -87.08 3.11
N LYS A 6 1.64 -86.16 2.23
CA LYS A 6 1.67 -86.37 0.76
C LYS A 6 2.23 -85.14 0.06
N ILE A 7 3.43 -85.32 -0.48
CA ILE A 7 4.16 -84.44 -1.39
C ILE A 7 3.50 -84.51 -2.79
N ARG A 8 3.36 -83.37 -3.47
CA ARG A 8 3.10 -83.33 -4.92
C ARG A 8 4.08 -82.37 -5.60
N ILE A 9 4.98 -82.94 -6.38
CA ILE A 9 5.83 -82.26 -7.36
C ILE A 9 5.01 -82.07 -8.64
N ARG A 10 4.96 -80.86 -9.20
CA ARG A 10 4.69 -80.69 -10.64
C ARG A 10 5.59 -79.60 -11.23
N VAL A 11 6.15 -80.00 -12.36
CA VAL A 11 7.25 -79.43 -13.14
C VAL A 11 6.78 -78.19 -13.92
N LEU A 12 7.66 -77.18 -13.98
CA LEU A 12 7.51 -75.98 -14.79
C LEU A 12 7.51 -76.31 -16.29
N LEU A 13 6.54 -75.76 -17.01
CA LEU A 13 6.61 -75.54 -18.46
C LEU A 13 6.32 -74.06 -18.71
N SER A 14 7.39 -73.35 -19.03
CA SER A 14 7.42 -71.95 -19.41
C SER A 14 6.86 -71.75 -20.81
N VAL A 15 5.82 -70.93 -20.94
CA VAL A 15 5.46 -70.25 -22.18
C VAL A 15 5.36 -68.77 -21.85
N GLY A 16 6.22 -67.97 -22.49
CA GLY A 16 6.30 -66.53 -22.28
C GLY A 16 5.05 -65.82 -22.78
N ALA A 17 4.43 -65.04 -21.89
CA ALA A 17 3.50 -63.98 -22.25
C ALA A 17 4.18 -62.63 -21.99
N ILE A 18 4.25 -61.81 -23.03
CA ILE A 18 4.69 -60.42 -22.98
C ILE A 18 3.65 -59.66 -22.17
N GLY A 19 3.93 -59.45 -20.88
CA GLY A 19 3.16 -58.56 -20.02
C GLY A 19 3.73 -57.15 -20.11
N LEU A 20 3.00 -56.25 -20.78
CA LEU A 20 3.16 -54.81 -20.61
C LEU A 20 2.87 -54.49 -19.13
N GLY A 21 3.93 -54.31 -18.34
CA GLY A 21 3.81 -53.83 -16.97
C GLY A 21 3.39 -52.36 -16.97
N LEU A 22 2.12 -52.10 -16.65
CA LEU A 22 1.64 -50.80 -16.21
C LEU A 22 2.40 -50.44 -14.92
N ALA A 23 3.32 -49.49 -15.02
CA ALA A 23 3.90 -48.85 -13.85
C ALA A 23 2.78 -48.14 -13.07
N PRO A 24 2.69 -48.27 -11.74
CA PRO A 24 1.73 -47.54 -10.96
C PRO A 24 2.01 -46.05 -11.09
N ASN A 25 0.96 -45.28 -11.41
CA ASN A 25 0.93 -43.82 -11.41
C ASN A 25 1.74 -43.29 -10.22
N ALA A 26 2.86 -42.64 -10.52
CA ALA A 26 3.50 -41.74 -9.59
C ALA A 26 2.49 -40.62 -9.29
N GLY A 27 1.73 -40.79 -8.22
CA GLY A 27 0.91 -39.74 -7.66
C GLY A 27 1.83 -38.55 -7.41
N PHE A 28 1.57 -37.44 -8.11
CA PHE A 28 2.20 -36.18 -7.81
C PHE A 28 1.93 -35.89 -6.33
N ALA A 29 2.96 -36.05 -5.50
CA ALA A 29 2.98 -35.41 -4.20
C ALA A 29 2.79 -33.93 -4.49
N ALA A 30 1.61 -33.39 -4.14
CA ALA A 30 1.37 -31.97 -4.16
C ALA A 30 2.46 -31.34 -3.30
N SER A 31 3.48 -30.79 -3.95
CA SER A 31 4.46 -29.95 -3.30
C SER A 31 3.66 -28.92 -2.54
N ARG A 32 3.67 -28.99 -1.19
CA ARG A 32 3.16 -27.91 -0.37
C ARG A 32 3.99 -26.71 -0.77
N ALA A 33 3.43 -25.86 -1.62
CA ALA A 33 3.99 -24.55 -1.89
C ALA A 33 4.13 -23.89 -0.52
N THR A 34 5.36 -23.78 -0.05
CA THR A 34 5.68 -22.93 1.10
C THR A 34 5.08 -21.57 0.77
N PRO A 35 4.24 -20.98 1.63
CA PRO A 35 3.75 -19.63 1.37
C PRO A 35 4.99 -18.76 1.26
N ILE A 36 5.32 -18.33 0.04
CA ILE A 36 6.28 -17.25 -0.16
C ILE A 36 5.62 -16.08 0.55
N ALA A 37 6.16 -15.72 1.72
CA ALA A 37 5.72 -14.55 2.44
C ALA A 37 5.74 -13.40 1.43
N ASP A 38 4.58 -12.78 1.19
CA ASP A 38 4.48 -11.59 0.36
C ASP A 38 5.56 -10.64 0.86
N VAL A 39 6.64 -10.44 0.09
CA VAL A 39 7.70 -9.51 0.48
C VAL A 39 7.06 -8.15 0.35
N PRO A 40 6.61 -7.53 1.44
CA PRO A 40 5.75 -6.40 1.29
C PRO A 40 6.71 -5.25 0.96
N PHE A 41 6.40 -4.51 -0.11
CA PHE A 41 7.03 -3.21 -0.36
C PHE A 41 6.53 -2.28 0.75
N THR A 42 7.08 -2.46 1.94
CA THR A 42 6.84 -1.61 3.10
C THR A 42 8.14 -0.92 3.40
N THR A 43 7.99 0.26 3.95
CA THR A 43 9.08 0.90 4.64
C THR A 43 9.33 0.20 5.98
N PRO A 44 10.57 0.18 6.47
CA PRO A 44 10.85 -0.23 7.83
C PRO A 44 10.23 0.77 8.82
N ALA A 45 10.10 0.37 10.08
CA ALA A 45 9.61 1.23 11.15
C ALA A 45 10.41 2.55 11.21
N GLY A 46 9.70 3.68 11.24
CA GLY A 46 10.30 5.01 11.26
C GLY A 46 10.52 5.64 9.89
N ILE A 47 10.36 4.89 8.80
CA ILE A 47 10.37 5.42 7.45
C ILE A 47 8.93 5.50 6.94
N THR A 48 8.54 6.65 6.43
CA THR A 48 7.18 6.93 5.95
C THR A 48 7.20 7.35 4.48
N VAL A 49 6.01 7.56 3.91
CA VAL A 49 5.82 8.10 2.57
C VAL A 49 4.94 9.34 2.66
N THR A 50 5.45 10.45 2.12
CA THR A 50 4.71 11.69 1.96
C THR A 50 4.60 12.02 0.48
N GLY A 51 3.48 12.60 0.07
CA GLY A 51 3.30 13.05 -1.30
C GLY A 51 3.98 14.40 -1.47
N LEU A 52 4.83 14.57 -2.49
CA LEU A 52 5.21 15.89 -2.96
C LEU A 52 3.99 16.51 -3.63
N GLY A 53 3.22 17.27 -2.87
CA GLY A 53 2.30 18.25 -3.43
C GLY A 53 3.12 19.35 -4.08
N GLU A 54 2.93 19.60 -5.37
CA GLU A 54 3.28 20.89 -5.97
C GLU A 54 2.33 21.95 -5.40
N VAL A 55 2.63 22.41 -4.19
CA VAL A 55 1.76 23.31 -3.45
C VAL A 55 2.65 24.38 -2.81
N ARG A 56 3.39 25.11 -3.65
CA ARG A 56 3.90 26.42 -3.26
C ARG A 56 3.90 27.33 -4.47
N GLY A 57 2.96 28.28 -4.49
CA GLY A 57 3.18 29.50 -5.27
C GLY A 57 4.44 30.20 -4.74
N LYS A 58 5.09 31.02 -5.57
CA LYS A 58 6.28 31.81 -5.17
C LYS A 58 6.02 32.75 -3.98
N ASP A 59 4.75 32.94 -3.62
CA ASP A 59 4.20 33.73 -2.52
C ASP A 59 4.02 32.96 -1.20
N GLY A 60 4.31 31.66 -1.15
CA GLY A 60 4.17 30.85 0.06
C GLY A 60 2.74 30.42 0.37
N ILE A 61 1.79 30.65 -0.56
CA ILE A 61 0.40 30.21 -0.45
C ILE A 61 0.29 28.75 -0.89
N LEU A 62 -0.37 27.92 -0.08
CA LEU A 62 -0.71 26.55 -0.44
C LEU A 62 -1.83 26.56 -1.49
N ARG A 63 -1.49 26.44 -2.78
CA ARG A 63 -2.47 26.35 -3.87
C ARG A 63 -2.75 24.89 -4.26
N VAL A 64 -3.99 24.43 -4.06
CA VAL A 64 -4.45 23.12 -4.51
C VAL A 64 -4.46 23.11 -6.04
N GLY A 65 -3.38 22.61 -6.65
CA GLY A 65 -3.39 22.29 -8.07
C GLY A 65 -4.25 21.05 -8.32
N ASN A 66 -5.19 21.12 -9.27
CA ASN A 66 -6.01 19.99 -9.72
C ASN A 66 -5.20 18.85 -10.41
N ASN A 67 -3.87 18.88 -10.34
CA ASN A 67 -3.00 17.89 -10.97
C ASN A 67 -2.79 16.68 -10.05
N ARG A 68 -3.50 15.60 -10.38
CA ARG A 68 -3.53 14.27 -9.74
C ARG A 68 -2.19 13.51 -9.68
N LYS A 69 -1.03 14.17 -9.83
CA LYS A 69 0.29 13.51 -9.80
C LYS A 69 1.14 14.06 -8.67
N THR A 70 0.81 13.70 -7.44
CA THR A 70 1.80 13.78 -6.35
C THR A 70 2.84 12.70 -6.59
N THR A 71 4.12 13.07 -6.60
CA THR A 71 5.19 12.06 -6.56
C THR A 71 5.40 11.70 -5.10
N ASP A 72 5.13 10.45 -4.76
CA ASP A 72 5.42 9.95 -3.43
C ASP A 72 6.93 9.90 -3.19
N ILE A 73 7.34 10.36 -2.02
CA ILE A 73 8.72 10.39 -1.58
C ILE A 73 8.84 9.72 -0.22
N TYR A 74 9.98 9.10 0.02
CA TYR A 74 10.27 8.57 1.34
C TYR A 74 10.58 9.71 2.32
N ALA A 75 10.11 9.57 3.54
CA ALA A 75 10.26 10.53 4.62
C ALA A 75 10.65 9.84 5.94
N ASP A 76 11.18 10.60 6.89
CA ASP A 76 11.40 10.11 8.26
C ASP A 76 10.07 10.03 9.04
N SER A 77 10.12 9.64 10.32
CA SER A 77 8.93 9.50 11.18
C SER A 77 8.22 10.83 11.44
N ARG A 78 8.89 11.96 11.21
CA ARG A 78 8.34 13.31 11.34
C ARG A 78 7.80 13.85 10.01
N GLY A 79 7.98 13.12 8.90
CA GLY A 79 7.57 13.54 7.56
C GLY A 79 8.61 14.36 6.81
N MET A 80 9.84 14.45 7.32
CA MET A 80 10.94 15.16 6.63
C MET A 80 11.43 14.35 5.44
N THR A 81 11.63 15.02 4.30
CA THR A 81 12.07 14.39 3.05
C THR A 81 13.40 13.67 3.23
N LEU A 82 13.50 12.46 2.68
CA LEU A 82 14.73 11.69 2.63
C LEU A 82 15.44 11.88 1.29
N TYR A 83 16.77 11.85 1.34
CA TYR A 83 17.65 12.09 0.21
C TYR A 83 18.73 11.02 0.10
N THR A 84 19.23 10.83 -1.11
CA THR A 84 20.46 10.09 -1.40
C THR A 84 21.51 11.00 -2.01
N TYR A 85 22.77 10.67 -1.81
CA TYR A 85 23.91 11.39 -2.38
C TYR A 85 24.51 10.61 -3.55
N ASP A 86 24.70 11.25 -4.70
CA ASP A 86 25.25 10.61 -5.90
C ASP A 86 26.74 10.26 -5.75
N LYS A 87 27.48 11.00 -4.89
CA LYS A 87 28.88 10.66 -4.61
C LYS A 87 29.06 9.47 -3.68
N ASP A 88 27.99 9.01 -3.03
CA ASP A 88 27.98 7.71 -2.35
C ASP A 88 27.82 6.60 -3.41
N VAL A 89 28.97 6.21 -3.97
CA VAL A 89 29.09 5.20 -5.04
C VAL A 89 29.30 3.79 -4.50
N GLU A 90 29.92 3.66 -3.33
CA GLU A 90 30.15 2.37 -2.67
C GLU A 90 28.91 1.97 -1.85
N PRO A 91 28.33 0.77 -2.06
CA PRO A 91 27.17 0.33 -1.31
C PRO A 91 27.39 0.37 0.20
N GLY A 92 26.55 1.14 0.88
CA GLY A 92 26.50 1.29 2.31
C GLY A 92 27.59 2.15 2.94
N LYS A 93 28.41 2.82 2.12
CA LYS A 93 29.44 3.74 2.60
C LYS A 93 29.03 5.18 2.32
N SER A 94 28.95 5.96 3.39
CA SER A 94 28.72 7.41 3.33
C SER A 94 30.05 8.13 3.12
N THR A 95 30.09 9.04 2.14
CA THR A 95 31.17 10.01 1.92
C THR A 95 30.87 11.36 2.59
N CYS A 96 29.75 11.47 3.30
CA CYS A 96 29.27 12.69 3.95
C CYS A 96 29.60 12.67 5.45
N ASP A 97 30.73 13.26 5.80
CA ASP A 97 31.23 13.43 7.17
C ASP A 97 31.48 14.92 7.50
N GLY A 98 31.89 15.20 8.75
CA GLY A 98 32.19 16.57 9.20
C GLY A 98 31.04 17.56 8.96
N GLU A 99 31.35 18.68 8.29
CA GLU A 99 30.37 19.72 7.95
C GLU A 99 29.24 19.21 7.03
N CYS A 100 29.52 18.22 6.17
CA CYS A 100 28.49 17.61 5.35
C CYS A 100 27.42 16.96 6.23
N ALA A 101 27.82 16.22 7.27
CA ALA A 101 26.90 15.55 8.17
C ALA A 101 26.06 16.52 9.03
N THR A 102 26.55 17.74 9.25
CA THR A 102 25.76 18.80 9.92
C THR A 102 24.66 19.33 9.00
N ALA A 103 24.97 19.56 7.72
CA ALA A 103 23.99 20.02 6.74
C ALA A 103 23.03 18.90 6.27
N TRP A 104 23.52 17.67 6.25
CA TRP A 104 22.82 16.47 5.80
C TRP A 104 22.88 15.38 6.88
N PRO A 105 22.10 15.52 7.96
CA PRO A 105 22.10 14.54 9.02
C PRO A 105 21.67 13.16 8.51
N ALA A 106 22.38 12.13 8.96
CA ALA A 106 22.06 10.74 8.65
C ALA A 106 20.64 10.37 9.10
N ALA A 107 19.88 9.69 8.25
CA ALA A 107 18.58 9.14 8.63
C ALA A 107 18.79 7.91 9.52
N ALA A 108 18.71 8.13 10.83
CA ALA A 108 18.93 7.07 11.83
C ALA A 108 17.73 6.13 11.97
N PRO A 109 17.94 4.84 12.23
CA PRO A 109 16.87 3.91 12.56
C PRO A 109 16.30 4.14 13.95
N LEU A 110 15.01 3.85 14.12
CA LEU A 110 14.43 3.68 15.44
C LEU A 110 15.04 2.44 16.11
N ALA A 111 15.14 2.45 17.45
CA ALA A 111 15.87 1.43 18.21
C ALA A 111 15.44 -0.03 17.90
N ALA A 112 14.16 -0.26 17.61
CA ALA A 112 13.60 -1.59 17.29
C ALA A 112 13.42 -1.84 15.78
N ALA A 113 13.83 -0.91 14.91
CA ALA A 113 13.58 -1.03 13.49
C ALA A 113 14.48 -2.10 12.84
N LYS A 114 13.86 -2.96 12.04
CA LYS A 114 14.54 -3.97 11.24
C LYS A 114 14.43 -3.58 9.76
N PRO A 115 15.48 -3.79 8.95
CA PRO A 115 15.39 -3.56 7.52
C PRO A 115 14.35 -4.49 6.86
N THR A 116 13.65 -3.96 5.87
CA THR A 116 12.65 -4.69 5.06
C THR A 116 12.81 -4.30 3.59
N GLY A 117 12.54 -5.24 2.68
CA GLY A 117 12.64 -4.99 1.23
C GLY A 117 14.03 -4.52 0.82
N ALA A 118 14.09 -3.36 0.16
CA ALA A 118 15.35 -2.75 -0.32
C ALA A 118 16.08 -1.89 0.72
N TRP A 119 15.56 -1.80 1.95
CA TRP A 119 16.19 -1.07 3.03
C TRP A 119 17.24 -1.93 3.73
N SER A 120 18.36 -1.32 4.11
CA SER A 120 19.43 -1.92 4.90
C SER A 120 19.95 -0.93 5.96
N LEU A 121 20.68 -1.44 6.95
CA LEU A 121 21.35 -0.61 7.94
C LEU A 121 22.85 -0.61 7.69
N THR A 122 23.46 0.57 7.70
CA THR A 122 24.88 0.76 7.44
C THR A 122 25.55 1.38 8.66
N PRO A 123 26.68 0.82 9.14
CA PRO A 123 27.44 1.45 10.21
C PRO A 123 28.08 2.73 9.70
N ARG A 124 28.19 3.74 10.57
CA ARG A 124 28.94 4.96 10.32
C ARG A 124 30.26 4.91 11.08
N GLY A 125 31.23 5.73 10.66
CA GLY A 125 32.54 5.83 11.32
C GLY A 125 32.47 6.30 12.78
N ASP A 126 31.40 6.98 13.16
CA ASP A 126 31.11 7.43 14.53
C ASP A 126 30.47 6.34 15.43
N GLY A 127 30.28 5.12 14.92
CA GLY A 127 29.66 4.00 15.64
C GLY A 127 28.13 3.98 15.60
N THR A 128 27.48 5.00 15.03
CA THR A 128 26.03 5.02 14.84
C THR A 128 25.60 4.21 13.61
N LYS A 129 24.29 3.99 13.45
CA LYS A 129 23.70 3.33 12.28
C LYS A 129 22.89 4.33 11.47
N GLN A 130 22.90 4.15 10.16
CA GLN A 130 22.14 4.92 9.19
C GLN A 130 21.32 3.97 8.31
N TRP A 131 20.16 4.44 7.86
CA TRP A 131 19.42 3.75 6.80
C TRP A 131 20.13 3.87 5.46
N ALA A 132 20.11 2.79 4.70
CA ALA A 132 20.43 2.79 3.28
C ALA A 132 19.27 2.21 2.49
N TYR A 133 19.04 2.74 1.29
CA TYR A 133 18.04 2.22 0.36
C TYR A 133 18.71 1.81 -0.95
N LYS A 134 18.53 0.55 -1.35
CA LYS A 134 19.24 -0.05 -2.49
C LYS A 134 20.76 0.17 -2.43
N GLY A 135 21.32 0.11 -1.22
CA GLY A 135 22.75 0.30 -0.96
C GLY A 135 23.21 1.77 -0.89
N LYS A 136 22.36 2.77 -1.16
CA LYS A 136 22.74 4.19 -0.98
C LYS A 136 22.38 4.67 0.43
N PRO A 137 23.32 5.25 1.20
CA PRO A 137 23.01 5.89 2.48
C PRO A 137 21.93 6.99 2.32
N VAL A 138 21.08 7.12 3.33
CA VAL A 138 19.90 7.99 3.30
C VAL A 138 20.04 9.10 4.34
N TYR A 139 19.69 10.32 3.94
CA TYR A 139 19.90 11.54 4.73
C TYR A 139 18.62 12.35 4.84
N THR A 140 18.55 13.18 5.88
CA THR A 140 17.64 14.34 5.96
C THR A 140 18.42 15.61 5.60
N PHE A 141 17.73 16.73 5.39
CA PHE A 141 18.37 18.01 5.13
C PHE A 141 18.06 19.01 6.24
N ALA A 142 19.09 19.63 6.83
CA ALA A 142 18.94 20.49 8.00
C ALA A 142 18.13 21.77 7.76
N LYS A 143 18.00 22.22 6.48
CA LYS A 143 17.19 23.40 6.14
C LYS A 143 15.74 23.07 5.78
N ASP A 144 15.40 21.79 5.65
CA ASP A 144 14.00 21.40 5.56
C ASP A 144 13.38 21.63 6.95
N GLU A 145 12.38 22.49 7.02
CA GLU A 145 11.77 22.94 8.28
C GLU A 145 10.40 22.30 8.50
N GLN A 146 9.75 21.89 7.41
CA GLN A 146 8.41 21.33 7.43
C GLN A 146 8.36 20.01 6.65
N PRO A 147 7.45 19.11 7.02
CA PRO A 147 7.19 17.90 6.25
C PRO A 147 6.92 18.21 4.76
N GLY A 148 7.55 17.45 3.88
CA GLY A 148 7.45 17.65 2.43
C GLY A 148 8.34 18.78 1.85
N ASP A 149 9.07 19.55 2.68
CA ASP A 149 10.12 20.43 2.18
C ASP A 149 11.14 19.63 1.37
N LYS A 150 11.55 20.16 0.21
CA LYS A 150 12.56 19.56 -0.65
C LYS A 150 13.72 20.50 -0.96
N LYS A 151 14.08 21.39 -0.02
CA LYS A 151 15.02 22.51 -0.26
C LYS A 151 16.42 22.00 -0.62
N GLY A 152 16.74 20.75 -0.27
CA GLY A 152 17.99 20.09 -0.62
C GLY A 152 18.06 19.62 -2.08
N SER A 153 16.93 19.55 -2.79
CA SER A 153 16.83 19.07 -4.18
C SER A 153 16.89 20.23 -5.17
N VAL A 154 18.05 20.84 -5.30
CA VAL A 154 18.34 21.89 -6.29
C VAL A 154 18.96 21.28 -7.56
N GLU A 155 18.59 21.83 -8.72
CA GLU A 155 19.15 21.43 -10.02
C GLU A 155 20.69 21.48 -9.99
N ASN A 156 21.33 20.53 -10.68
CA ASN A 156 22.79 20.38 -10.76
C ASN A 156 23.53 20.03 -9.45
N THR A 157 22.81 19.61 -8.40
CA THR A 157 23.48 19.01 -7.23
C THR A 157 23.48 17.48 -7.27
N ALA A 158 24.45 16.90 -6.58
CA ALA A 158 24.56 15.45 -6.36
C ALA A 158 23.53 14.93 -5.34
N TRP A 159 22.70 15.79 -4.75
CA TRP A 159 21.67 15.38 -3.79
C TRP A 159 20.34 15.14 -4.52
N LYS A 160 19.74 13.98 -4.28
CA LYS A 160 18.49 13.56 -4.94
C LYS A 160 17.45 13.23 -3.90
N VAL A 161 16.22 13.73 -4.10
CA VAL A 161 15.06 13.26 -3.32
C VAL A 161 14.91 11.76 -3.53
N LEU A 162 14.75 11.04 -2.44
CA LEU A 162 14.49 9.62 -2.48
C LEU A 162 13.00 9.39 -2.80
N ALA A 163 12.67 9.40 -4.09
CA ALA A 163 11.33 9.16 -4.57
C ALA A 163 10.92 7.68 -4.43
N VAL A 164 9.65 7.44 -4.10
CA VAL A 164 9.03 6.13 -4.18
C VAL A 164 8.85 5.77 -5.65
N LYS A 165 9.77 4.96 -6.15
CA LYS A 165 9.64 4.38 -7.48
C LYS A 165 8.97 3.01 -7.36
N ALA A 166 8.05 2.74 -8.28
CA ALA A 166 7.64 1.36 -8.53
C ALA A 166 8.90 0.49 -8.75
N PRO A 167 8.87 -0.79 -8.39
CA PRO A 167 10.00 -1.68 -8.62
C PRO A 167 10.30 -1.77 -10.13
N GLU A 168 11.21 -0.91 -10.60
CA GLU A 168 11.89 -1.07 -11.88
C GLU A 168 12.64 -2.39 -11.78
N THR A 169 12.37 -3.32 -12.71
CA THR A 169 12.97 -4.66 -12.90
C THR A 169 12.22 -5.91 -12.40
N THR A 170 10.88 -5.93 -12.46
CA THR A 170 10.21 -7.22 -12.75
C THR A 170 9.89 -7.24 -14.24
N ALA A 171 10.49 -8.15 -15.00
CA ALA A 171 10.06 -8.41 -16.36
C ALA A 171 8.63 -8.98 -16.30
N TYR A 172 7.66 -8.22 -16.78
CA TYR A 172 6.26 -8.62 -16.81
C TYR A 172 5.93 -9.30 -18.14
N PRO A 173 5.05 -10.32 -18.15
CA PRO A 173 4.47 -10.82 -19.38
C PRO A 173 3.80 -9.70 -20.19
N PHE A 174 3.80 -9.83 -21.52
CA PHE A 174 3.08 -8.89 -22.39
C PHE A 174 1.60 -8.80 -21.98
N GLY A 175 1.09 -7.56 -21.88
CA GLY A 175 -0.28 -7.30 -21.47
C GLY A 175 -0.53 -7.37 -19.95
N ILE A 176 0.50 -7.55 -19.12
CA ILE A 176 0.42 -7.41 -17.67
C ILE A 176 1.25 -6.20 -17.25
N THR A 177 0.65 -5.31 -16.47
CA THR A 177 1.31 -4.12 -15.94
C THR A 177 1.05 -3.98 -14.44
N LEU A 178 1.73 -3.02 -13.81
CA LEU A 178 1.57 -2.71 -12.39
C LEU A 178 0.79 -1.41 -12.23
N ARG A 179 -0.18 -1.38 -11.33
CA ARG A 179 -0.92 -0.17 -10.97
C ARG A 179 -0.98 0.00 -9.46
N ASP A 180 -0.88 1.24 -9.00
CA ASP A 180 -1.19 1.58 -7.62
C ASP A 180 -2.72 1.59 -7.45
N LEU A 181 -3.27 0.63 -6.69
CA LEU A 181 -4.70 0.53 -6.40
C LEU A 181 -4.91 0.48 -4.88
N PRO A 182 -5.16 1.63 -4.23
CA PRO A 182 -5.41 1.69 -2.79
C PRO A 182 -6.58 0.80 -2.33
N ASP A 183 -7.64 0.68 -3.13
CA ASP A 183 -8.78 -0.23 -2.87
C ASP A 183 -8.39 -1.71 -2.90
N ALA A 184 -7.32 -2.08 -3.61
CA ALA A 184 -6.73 -3.42 -3.57
C ALA A 184 -5.80 -3.60 -2.35
N GLY A 185 -5.49 -2.53 -1.63
CA GLY A 185 -4.58 -2.51 -0.50
C GLY A 185 -3.10 -2.51 -0.92
N GLY A 186 -2.77 -1.97 -2.10
CA GLY A 186 -1.39 -1.83 -2.55
C GLY A 186 -1.19 -1.76 -4.07
N GLN A 187 0.03 -2.05 -4.52
CA GLN A 187 0.33 -2.13 -5.95
C GLN A 187 -0.01 -3.52 -6.48
N VAL A 188 -0.82 -3.56 -7.52
CA VAL A 188 -1.45 -4.78 -8.02
C VAL A 188 -1.21 -4.95 -9.51
N LEU A 189 -1.07 -6.20 -9.91
CA LEU A 189 -1.00 -6.56 -11.32
C LEU A 189 -2.36 -6.31 -11.99
N VAL A 190 -2.33 -5.64 -13.14
CA VAL A 190 -3.49 -5.37 -13.98
C VAL A 190 -3.23 -5.86 -15.41
N ASP A 191 -4.30 -6.15 -16.16
CA ASP A 191 -4.17 -6.44 -17.58
C ASP A 191 -3.94 -5.17 -18.43
N SER A 192 -3.87 -5.31 -19.75
CA SER A 192 -3.67 -4.20 -20.69
C SER A 192 -4.77 -3.15 -20.64
N ASP A 193 -5.97 -3.52 -20.17
CA ASP A 193 -7.12 -2.62 -20.03
C ASP A 193 -7.18 -1.99 -18.63
N GLY A 194 -6.20 -2.30 -17.76
CA GLY A 194 -6.13 -1.81 -16.39
C GLY A 194 -7.05 -2.53 -15.41
N LYS A 195 -7.58 -3.71 -15.77
CA LYS A 195 -8.43 -4.53 -14.87
C LYS A 195 -7.59 -5.31 -13.89
N THR A 196 -8.04 -5.38 -12.65
CA THR A 196 -7.33 -6.08 -11.58
C THR A 196 -7.18 -7.57 -11.87
N LEU A 197 -5.95 -8.09 -11.72
CA LEU A 197 -5.68 -9.52 -11.73
C LEU A 197 -5.75 -10.07 -10.32
N TYR A 198 -6.27 -11.29 -10.18
CA TYR A 198 -6.44 -11.96 -8.89
C TYR A 198 -5.67 -13.27 -8.86
N ALA A 199 -4.95 -13.50 -7.76
CA ALA A 199 -4.25 -14.73 -7.48
C ALA A 199 -5.18 -15.69 -6.70
N TYR A 200 -5.35 -16.91 -7.21
CA TYR A 200 -6.10 -17.96 -6.51
C TYR A 200 -5.18 -18.77 -5.59
N SER A 201 -5.69 -19.22 -4.44
CA SER A 201 -4.94 -20.07 -3.50
C SER A 201 -5.47 -21.51 -3.40
N GLY A 202 -6.52 -21.85 -4.14
CA GLY A 202 -7.04 -23.22 -4.19
C GLY A 202 -6.41 -24.07 -5.31
N ALA A 203 -6.77 -25.35 -5.34
CA ALA A 203 -6.38 -26.24 -6.42
C ALA A 203 -7.06 -25.84 -7.74
N LEU A 204 -6.32 -25.92 -8.85
CA LEU A 204 -6.84 -25.67 -10.19
C LEU A 204 -7.97 -26.65 -10.51
N LYS A 205 -9.16 -26.12 -10.78
CA LYS A 205 -10.33 -26.88 -11.24
C LYS A 205 -10.57 -26.65 -12.73
N GLN A 206 -11.43 -27.45 -13.33
CA GLN A 206 -12.02 -27.11 -14.63
C GLN A 206 -12.92 -25.87 -14.45
N GLU A 207 -12.44 -24.72 -14.90
CA GLU A 207 -13.21 -23.48 -15.06
C GLU A 207 -12.99 -22.97 -16.50
N ARG A 208 -14.02 -22.37 -17.10
CA ARG A 208 -14.00 -21.98 -18.52
C ARG A 208 -12.99 -20.87 -18.80
N VAL A 209 -12.38 -20.92 -19.98
CA VAL A 209 -11.33 -19.99 -20.44
C VAL A 209 -11.90 -18.63 -20.86
N ALA A 210 -13.18 -18.54 -21.21
CA ALA A 210 -13.79 -17.31 -21.73
C ALA A 210 -15.28 -17.15 -21.38
N CYS A 211 -15.71 -15.90 -21.29
CA CYS A 211 -17.11 -15.49 -21.20
C CYS A 211 -17.62 -15.14 -22.61
N TYR A 212 -18.61 -15.90 -23.09
CA TYR A 212 -19.23 -15.64 -24.40
C TYR A 212 -20.68 -15.14 -24.29
N ALA A 213 -21.22 -15.01 -23.07
CA ALA A 213 -22.55 -14.44 -22.79
C ALA A 213 -22.58 -13.82 -21.37
N MET A 214 -23.34 -12.73 -21.19
CA MET A 214 -23.56 -12.05 -19.90
C MET A 214 -24.92 -12.44 -19.29
N PRO A 215 -25.00 -12.72 -17.97
CA PRO A 215 -23.87 -12.83 -17.05
C PRO A 215 -23.04 -14.09 -17.34
N CYS A 216 -21.73 -14.02 -17.11
CA CYS A 216 -20.88 -15.19 -17.24
C CYS A 216 -21.38 -16.31 -16.31
N GLY A 217 -21.46 -17.55 -16.80
CA GLY A 217 -21.75 -18.71 -15.94
C GLY A 217 -20.65 -18.99 -14.89
N SER A 218 -19.46 -18.37 -15.03
CA SER A 218 -18.40 -18.30 -14.03
C SER A 218 -17.93 -16.85 -13.92
N ASN A 219 -17.85 -16.31 -12.70
CA ASN A 219 -17.39 -14.94 -12.48
C ASN A 219 -15.87 -14.76 -12.58
N TRP A 220 -15.13 -15.87 -12.69
CA TRP A 220 -13.67 -15.90 -12.75
C TRP A 220 -13.22 -16.36 -14.13
N ILE A 221 -12.46 -15.50 -14.82
CA ILE A 221 -11.96 -15.68 -16.17
C ILE A 221 -10.47 -16.02 -16.09
N VAL A 222 -10.06 -17.10 -16.73
CA VAL A 222 -8.66 -17.57 -16.73
C VAL A 222 -7.76 -16.57 -17.47
N LEU A 223 -6.64 -16.17 -16.85
CA LEU A 223 -5.59 -15.42 -17.55
C LEU A 223 -4.69 -16.38 -18.34
N ALA A 224 -5.04 -16.64 -19.60
CA ALA A 224 -4.33 -17.61 -20.43
C ALA A 224 -2.86 -17.18 -20.69
N ALA A 225 -1.94 -18.15 -20.65
CA ALA A 225 -0.54 -17.99 -21.03
C ALA A 225 -0.30 -18.52 -22.45
N PRO A 226 0.26 -17.72 -23.38
CA PRO A 226 0.50 -18.16 -24.75
C PRO A 226 1.42 -19.41 -24.83
N ALA A 227 1.28 -20.19 -25.90
CA ALA A 227 1.99 -21.48 -26.04
C ALA A 227 3.52 -21.36 -26.10
N ILE A 228 4.06 -20.21 -26.54
CA ILE A 228 5.50 -20.00 -26.65
C ILE A 228 6.13 -19.34 -25.42
N THR A 229 5.34 -18.93 -24.43
CA THR A 229 5.88 -18.18 -23.28
C THR A 229 6.60 -19.09 -22.30
N LYS A 230 7.67 -18.55 -21.70
CA LYS A 230 8.40 -19.16 -20.57
C LYS A 230 8.12 -18.37 -19.29
N ALA A 231 8.47 -18.97 -18.16
CA ALA A 231 8.50 -18.26 -16.88
C ALA A 231 9.39 -17.02 -16.99
N VAL A 232 8.99 -15.93 -16.34
CA VAL A 232 9.69 -14.63 -16.38
C VAL A 232 9.53 -13.94 -15.03
N GLY A 233 10.65 -13.56 -14.39
CA GLY A 233 10.62 -13.01 -13.04
C GLY A 233 9.87 -13.93 -12.06
N GLU A 234 8.87 -13.38 -11.37
CA GLU A 234 7.99 -14.12 -10.45
C GLU A 234 6.80 -14.81 -11.13
N PHE A 235 6.71 -14.75 -12.47
CA PHE A 235 5.66 -15.38 -13.25
C PHE A 235 6.06 -16.78 -13.73
N SER A 236 5.13 -17.72 -13.60
CA SER A 236 5.23 -19.08 -14.11
C SER A 236 4.01 -19.44 -14.95
N VAL A 237 4.08 -20.57 -15.66
CA VAL A 237 2.92 -21.12 -16.38
C VAL A 237 2.39 -22.33 -15.62
N ALA A 238 1.13 -22.27 -15.22
CA ALA A 238 0.41 -23.42 -14.69
C ALA A 238 -0.34 -24.14 -15.83
N ILE A 239 -0.29 -25.46 -15.83
CA ILE A 239 -1.05 -26.30 -16.77
C ILE A 239 -2.29 -26.79 -16.05
N ARG A 240 -3.46 -26.46 -16.58
CA ARG A 240 -4.76 -26.85 -16.05
C ARG A 240 -5.09 -28.31 -16.46
N PRO A 241 -6.03 -28.99 -15.77
CA PRO A 241 -6.42 -30.36 -16.14
C PRO A 241 -6.97 -30.51 -17.56
N ASP A 242 -7.50 -29.43 -18.14
CA ASP A 242 -7.98 -29.39 -19.53
C ASP A 242 -6.86 -29.09 -20.56
N GLY A 243 -5.60 -29.03 -20.12
CA GLY A 243 -4.44 -28.70 -20.95
C GLY A 243 -4.21 -27.21 -21.18
N THR A 244 -5.13 -26.34 -20.73
CA THR A 244 -4.99 -24.89 -20.88
C THR A 244 -3.81 -24.38 -20.06
N ARG A 245 -2.99 -23.54 -20.70
CA ARG A 245 -1.89 -22.84 -20.05
C ARG A 245 -2.37 -21.54 -19.44
N GLN A 246 -2.03 -21.29 -18.19
CA GLN A 246 -2.48 -20.14 -17.42
C GLN A 246 -1.29 -19.45 -16.77
N TRP A 247 -1.28 -18.12 -16.77
CA TRP A 247 -0.29 -17.36 -16.01
C TRP A 247 -0.48 -17.57 -14.52
N ALA A 248 0.62 -17.77 -13.81
CA ALA A 248 0.67 -17.77 -12.37
C ALA A 248 1.72 -16.75 -11.91
N PHE A 249 1.45 -16.10 -10.78
CA PHE A 249 2.37 -15.16 -10.14
C PHE A 249 2.67 -15.66 -8.74
N ARG A 250 3.96 -15.77 -8.39
CA ARG A 250 4.43 -16.40 -7.15
C ARG A 250 3.81 -17.78 -6.92
N GLY A 251 3.68 -18.56 -8.00
CA GLY A 251 3.10 -19.90 -7.99
C GLY A 251 1.57 -19.96 -7.89
N ARG A 252 0.87 -18.82 -7.83
CA ARG A 252 -0.59 -18.76 -7.73
C ARG A 252 -1.22 -18.43 -9.09
N PRO A 253 -2.17 -19.22 -9.59
CA PRO A 253 -2.79 -18.99 -10.89
C PRO A 253 -3.60 -17.68 -10.90
N LEU A 254 -3.46 -16.92 -11.99
CA LEU A 254 -4.03 -15.60 -12.18
C LEU A 254 -5.34 -15.61 -12.96
N TYR A 255 -6.28 -14.78 -12.53
CA TYR A 255 -7.61 -14.67 -13.10
C TYR A 255 -8.04 -13.21 -13.21
N LYS A 256 -9.02 -12.97 -14.07
CA LYS A 256 -9.80 -11.72 -14.12
C LYS A 256 -11.17 -11.96 -13.50
N PHE A 257 -11.74 -10.94 -12.90
CA PHE A 257 -13.10 -11.00 -12.37
C PHE A 257 -14.08 -10.35 -13.35
N SER A 258 -15.16 -11.05 -13.70
CA SER A 258 -16.14 -10.54 -14.68
C SER A 258 -16.93 -9.33 -14.17
N GLY A 259 -16.97 -9.12 -12.85
CA GLY A 259 -17.57 -7.94 -12.23
C GLY A 259 -16.67 -6.69 -12.23
N ASP A 260 -15.43 -6.79 -12.69
CA ASP A 260 -14.53 -5.63 -12.86
C ASP A 260 -14.76 -5.04 -14.26
N MET A 261 -15.76 -4.18 -14.39
CA MET A 261 -16.23 -3.63 -15.67
C MET A 261 -15.37 -2.47 -16.15
N LEU A 262 -14.73 -1.73 -15.25
CA LEU A 262 -13.80 -0.64 -15.55
C LEU A 262 -12.37 -1.01 -15.12
N GLY A 263 -11.39 -0.22 -15.55
CA GLY A 263 -10.05 -0.28 -14.97
C GLY A 263 -10.09 0.19 -13.51
N GLU A 264 -9.16 -0.30 -12.69
CA GLU A 264 -9.10 -0.02 -11.24
C GLU A 264 -10.16 -0.70 -10.37
N ASP A 265 -11.19 -1.32 -10.96
CA ASP A 265 -12.18 -2.10 -10.21
C ASP A 265 -11.50 -3.26 -9.44
N VAL A 266 -11.92 -3.48 -8.20
CA VAL A 266 -11.41 -4.53 -7.31
C VAL A 266 -12.56 -5.39 -6.74
N ASN A 267 -13.64 -5.57 -7.50
CA ASN A 267 -14.90 -6.19 -7.04
C ASN A 267 -14.78 -7.68 -6.77
N GLY A 268 -13.76 -8.35 -7.34
CA GLY A 268 -13.45 -9.75 -7.05
C GLY A 268 -12.84 -9.97 -5.66
N SER A 269 -12.34 -8.90 -5.02
CA SER A 269 -11.75 -8.97 -3.69
C SER A 269 -12.82 -9.28 -2.64
N GLY A 270 -12.61 -10.32 -1.83
CA GLY A 270 -13.49 -10.64 -0.71
C GLY A 270 -14.73 -11.45 -1.08
N VAL A 271 -14.97 -11.73 -2.38
CA VAL A 271 -16.02 -12.67 -2.83
C VAL A 271 -15.78 -14.07 -2.27
N ASP A 272 -14.51 -14.50 -2.20
CA ASP A 272 -14.06 -15.69 -1.48
C ASP A 272 -12.67 -15.41 -0.93
N LYS A 273 -12.37 -15.89 0.28
CA LYS A 273 -11.05 -15.73 0.92
C LYS A 273 -9.89 -16.27 0.07
N ARG A 274 -10.15 -17.22 -0.82
CA ARG A 274 -9.15 -17.83 -1.70
C ARG A 274 -8.71 -16.90 -2.84
N TRP A 275 -9.54 -15.93 -3.19
CA TRP A 275 -9.27 -14.91 -4.20
C TRP A 275 -8.71 -13.67 -3.52
N GLN A 276 -7.53 -13.26 -3.98
CA GLN A 276 -6.87 -12.04 -3.51
C GLN A 276 -6.39 -11.27 -4.72
N PRO A 277 -6.46 -9.93 -4.72
CA PRO A 277 -5.76 -9.14 -5.73
C PRO A 277 -4.30 -9.59 -5.82
N ALA A 278 -3.77 -9.70 -7.04
CA ALA A 278 -2.40 -10.14 -7.29
C ALA A 278 -1.43 -9.01 -6.95
N LEU A 279 -1.25 -8.78 -5.65
CA LEU A 279 -0.42 -7.71 -5.11
C LEU A 279 1.06 -8.02 -5.34
N VAL A 280 1.75 -7.10 -5.99
CA VAL A 280 3.22 -7.07 -5.97
C VAL A 280 3.70 -6.48 -4.64
N ALA A 281 2.96 -5.50 -4.13
CA ALA A 281 3.19 -4.80 -2.88
C ALA A 281 1.88 -4.68 -2.09
N ARG A 282 1.91 -4.99 -0.79
CA ARG A 282 0.80 -4.73 0.13
C ARG A 282 1.12 -3.53 1.01
N TYR A 283 0.20 -2.58 1.10
CA TYR A 283 0.32 -1.46 2.01
C TYR A 283 0.06 -1.93 3.45
N PRO A 284 0.95 -1.60 4.39
CA PRO A 284 0.74 -1.97 5.78
C PRO A 284 -0.47 -1.22 6.33
N VAL A 285 -1.25 -1.90 7.16
CA VAL A 285 -2.38 -1.34 7.91
C VAL A 285 -2.15 -1.68 9.38
N PRO A 286 -2.17 -0.71 10.31
CA PRO A 286 -2.02 -0.96 11.73
C PRO A 286 -3.04 -1.96 12.25
N ALA A 287 -2.71 -2.70 13.31
CA ALA A 287 -3.60 -3.71 13.89
C ALA A 287 -4.91 -3.11 14.44
N GLU A 288 -4.89 -1.82 14.78
CA GLU A 288 -6.05 -1.06 15.25
C GLU A 288 -7.01 -0.69 14.12
N VAL A 289 -6.64 -0.94 12.86
CA VAL A 289 -7.39 -0.53 11.68
C VAL A 289 -7.79 -1.75 10.85
N LYS A 290 -9.03 -1.73 10.36
CA LYS A 290 -9.60 -2.70 9.43
C LYS A 290 -10.05 -1.99 8.17
N ILE A 291 -10.13 -2.73 7.08
CA ILE A 291 -10.78 -2.27 5.84
C ILE A 291 -12.16 -2.91 5.80
N VAL A 292 -13.20 -2.10 5.70
CA VAL A 292 -14.60 -2.53 5.66
C VAL A 292 -15.22 -2.08 4.35
N SER A 293 -15.97 -2.96 3.69
CA SER A 293 -16.73 -2.62 2.48
C SER A 293 -18.10 -2.05 2.86
N THR A 294 -18.46 -0.93 2.25
CA THR A 294 -19.76 -0.28 2.37
C THR A 294 -20.45 -0.23 1.01
N PRO A 295 -21.78 -0.41 0.94
CA PRO A 295 -22.51 -0.37 -0.33
C PRO A 295 -22.40 0.97 -1.08
N SER A 296 -22.34 2.08 -0.36
CA SER A 296 -22.37 3.44 -0.92
C SER A 296 -21.00 4.07 -1.15
N ASN A 297 -19.98 3.64 -0.40
CA ASN A 297 -18.68 4.30 -0.37
C ASN A 297 -17.51 3.32 -0.64
N GLY A 298 -17.78 2.07 -1.02
CA GLY A 298 -16.72 1.11 -1.29
C GLY A 298 -15.93 0.75 -0.03
N LYS A 299 -14.63 0.49 -0.18
CA LYS A 299 -13.76 0.11 0.93
C LYS A 299 -13.30 1.33 1.70
N ILE A 300 -13.57 1.34 3.00
CA ILE A 300 -13.18 2.40 3.92
C ILE A 300 -12.32 1.85 5.05
N PHE A 301 -11.55 2.72 5.70
CA PHE A 301 -10.93 2.39 6.96
C PHE A 301 -11.94 2.43 8.10
N ALA A 302 -11.81 1.48 9.01
CA ALA A 302 -12.57 1.38 10.25
C ALA A 302 -11.64 1.04 11.41
N ALA A 303 -11.99 1.47 12.62
CA ALA A 303 -11.30 1.07 13.83
C ALA A 303 -11.51 -0.44 14.11
N ALA A 304 -10.74 -0.98 15.05
CA ALA A 304 -10.80 -2.40 15.40
C ALA A 304 -12.19 -2.86 15.87
N ASP A 305 -12.98 -1.97 16.49
CA ASP A 305 -14.37 -2.18 16.89
C ASP A 305 -15.38 -2.09 15.73
N GLY A 306 -14.91 -1.72 14.53
CA GLY A 306 -15.69 -1.63 13.31
C GLY A 306 -16.23 -0.23 13.00
N LYS A 307 -16.08 0.75 13.89
CA LYS A 307 -16.52 2.13 13.61
C LYS A 307 -15.74 2.76 12.47
N THR A 308 -16.40 3.55 11.64
CA THR A 308 -15.77 4.21 10.50
C THR A 308 -14.71 5.20 10.96
N LEU A 309 -13.58 5.23 10.24
CA LEU A 309 -12.54 6.22 10.47
C LEU A 309 -12.75 7.42 9.57
N TYR A 310 -12.65 8.60 10.17
CA TYR A 310 -12.83 9.88 9.52
C TYR A 310 -11.57 10.72 9.62
N ARG A 311 -11.48 11.67 8.69
CA ARG A 311 -10.52 12.75 8.67
C ARG A 311 -11.23 14.08 8.48
N TYR A 312 -10.61 15.13 8.99
CA TYR A 312 -11.04 16.49 8.72
C TYR A 312 -10.41 16.98 7.41
N SER A 313 -11.24 17.45 6.48
CA SER A 313 -10.87 17.83 5.11
C SER A 313 -11.24 19.29 4.83
N PHE A 314 -10.54 19.90 3.88
CA PHE A 314 -10.75 21.29 3.49
C PHE A 314 -11.58 21.42 2.21
N TYR A 315 -12.45 22.41 2.18
CA TYR A 315 -13.25 22.82 1.04
C TYR A 315 -12.86 24.24 0.64
N GLN A 316 -12.47 24.42 -0.62
CA GLN A 316 -12.21 25.75 -1.18
C GLN A 316 -13.14 26.01 -2.35
N ARG A 317 -13.85 27.12 -2.27
CA ARG A 317 -14.55 27.68 -3.42
C ARG A 317 -13.53 28.50 -4.21
N VAL A 318 -13.35 28.21 -5.50
CA VAL A 318 -12.41 28.93 -6.39
C VAL A 318 -13.22 29.92 -7.25
N GLN A 319 -12.62 31.00 -7.76
CA GLN A 319 -13.33 32.09 -8.45
C GLN A 319 -14.05 31.67 -9.77
N SER A 320 -13.89 30.42 -10.25
CA SER A 320 -14.76 29.86 -11.29
C SER A 320 -16.02 29.26 -10.67
N SER A 321 -17.05 28.92 -11.45
CA SER A 321 -18.22 28.17 -10.97
C SER A 321 -17.90 26.76 -10.44
N ASP A 322 -16.61 26.41 -10.31
CA ASP A 322 -16.13 25.12 -9.89
C ASP A 322 -15.82 25.14 -8.39
N ASP A 323 -16.55 24.31 -7.65
CA ASP A 323 -16.23 24.00 -6.28
C ASP A 323 -15.12 22.96 -6.24
N VAL A 324 -13.95 23.32 -5.72
CA VAL A 324 -12.87 22.36 -5.51
C VAL A 324 -13.00 21.82 -4.09
N ARG A 325 -13.71 20.70 -3.96
CA ARG A 325 -13.40 19.77 -2.86
C ARG A 325 -11.96 19.36 -3.10
N ALA A 326 -11.06 19.65 -2.16
CA ALA A 326 -9.69 19.19 -2.27
C ALA A 326 -9.75 17.69 -2.60
N GLY A 327 -9.29 17.36 -3.81
CA GLY A 327 -9.35 16.00 -4.35
C GLY A 327 -8.63 15.02 -3.43
N PRO A 328 -8.66 13.71 -3.74
CA PRO A 328 -8.18 12.69 -2.82
C PRO A 328 -6.71 12.97 -2.45
N TYR A 329 -6.48 13.30 -1.17
CA TYR A 329 -5.20 13.36 -0.45
C TYR A 329 -4.26 14.53 -0.77
N VAL A 330 -4.44 15.66 -0.08
CA VAL A 330 -3.37 16.66 0.06
C VAL A 330 -2.65 16.44 1.38
N THR A 331 -1.63 15.56 1.39
CA THR A 331 -0.88 15.16 2.59
C THR A 331 -0.38 16.35 3.43
N ALA A 332 0.06 17.42 2.75
CA ALA A 332 0.50 18.65 3.40
C ALA A 332 -0.61 19.35 4.21
N ILE A 333 -1.87 19.33 3.75
CA ILE A 333 -2.99 19.92 4.51
C ILE A 333 -3.23 19.13 5.80
N GLY A 334 -3.28 17.79 5.71
CA GLY A 334 -3.43 16.94 6.89
C GLY A 334 -2.33 17.19 7.91
N GLN A 335 -1.07 17.21 7.46
CA GLN A 335 0.09 17.47 8.32
C GLN A 335 0.02 18.86 8.96
N ALA A 336 -0.37 19.90 8.21
CA ALA A 336 -0.51 21.25 8.73
C ALA A 336 -1.63 21.36 9.78
N LEU A 337 -2.75 20.67 9.58
CA LEU A 337 -3.85 20.63 10.57
C LEU A 337 -3.40 19.91 11.85
N GLY A 338 -2.68 18.79 11.71
CA GLY A 338 -2.26 17.96 12.83
C GLY A 338 -3.46 17.50 13.67
N THR A 339 -3.36 17.60 15.00
CA THR A 339 -4.42 17.22 15.94
C THR A 339 -5.40 18.36 16.24
N ARG A 340 -5.09 19.58 15.80
CA ARG A 340 -5.86 20.80 16.09
C ARG A 340 -7.19 20.90 15.37
N ALA A 341 -7.44 19.96 14.46
CA ALA A 341 -8.74 19.81 13.81
C ALA A 341 -9.86 19.49 14.82
N CYS A 342 -9.54 18.89 15.97
CA CYS A 342 -10.54 18.51 16.96
C CYS A 342 -9.98 18.52 18.38
N GLU A 343 -10.47 19.47 19.17
CA GLU A 343 -10.08 19.72 20.56
C GLU A 343 -11.31 20.00 21.43
N ALA A 344 -11.15 19.87 22.75
CA ALA A 344 -12.17 20.17 23.75
C ALA A 344 -13.57 19.59 23.41
N GLU A 345 -14.56 20.45 23.13
CA GLU A 345 -15.94 20.05 22.82
C GLU A 345 -16.04 19.12 21.62
N CYS A 346 -15.18 19.29 20.61
CA CYS A 346 -15.18 18.40 19.44
C CYS A 346 -14.89 16.94 19.84
N LEU A 347 -14.02 16.73 20.83
CA LEU A 347 -13.63 15.40 21.31
C LEU A 347 -14.76 14.66 22.04
N LYS A 348 -15.85 15.34 22.39
CA LYS A 348 -17.04 14.66 22.94
C LYS A 348 -17.77 13.86 21.86
N THR A 349 -17.64 14.25 20.60
CA THR A 349 -18.35 13.65 19.46
C THR A 349 -17.41 12.91 18.50
N TRP A 350 -16.16 13.37 18.40
CA TRP A 350 -15.13 12.85 17.52
C TRP A 350 -13.97 12.28 18.33
N LEU A 351 -13.94 10.96 18.47
CA LEU A 351 -12.97 10.28 19.32
C LEU A 351 -11.68 9.98 18.53
N PRO A 352 -10.50 10.45 18.99
CA PRO A 352 -9.23 10.16 18.33
C PRO A 352 -8.95 8.65 18.22
N LEU A 353 -8.43 8.22 17.06
CA LEU A 353 -7.89 6.87 16.93
C LEU A 353 -6.53 6.80 17.65
N ALA A 354 -6.54 6.23 18.86
CA ALA A 354 -5.33 6.12 19.67
C ALA A 354 -4.27 5.21 19.02
N ALA A 355 -3.01 5.65 19.05
CA ALA A 355 -1.86 4.83 18.65
C ALA A 355 -1.21 4.21 19.90
N PRO A 356 -1.07 2.87 19.99
CA PRO A 356 -0.44 2.21 21.14
C PRO A 356 0.98 2.69 21.44
N LYS A 357 1.49 2.49 22.66
CA LYS A 357 2.86 2.90 23.05
C LYS A 357 3.97 2.26 22.20
N ASN A 358 3.77 1.04 21.70
CA ASN A 358 4.71 0.36 20.82
C ASN A 358 4.45 0.61 19.33
N ALA A 359 3.44 1.42 18.97
CA ALA A 359 3.12 1.73 17.58
C ALA A 359 4.30 2.46 16.91
N GLN A 360 4.56 2.06 15.67
CA GLN A 360 5.62 2.61 14.84
C GLN A 360 5.05 3.14 13.52
N PRO A 361 5.45 4.33 13.07
CA PRO A 361 5.02 4.85 11.78
C PRO A 361 5.66 4.05 10.65
N SER A 362 4.90 3.82 9.59
CA SER A 362 5.35 3.13 8.38
C SER A 362 4.42 3.48 7.20
N TRP A 363 4.97 3.50 6.00
CA TRP A 363 4.24 3.87 4.78
C TRP A 363 3.53 5.22 4.97
N HIS A 364 2.25 5.33 4.64
CA HIS A 364 1.45 6.53 4.86
C HIS A 364 0.92 6.69 6.30
N TRP A 365 1.25 5.79 7.22
CA TRP A 365 0.85 5.86 8.62
C TRP A 365 1.88 6.61 9.45
N THR A 366 1.45 7.72 10.03
CA THR A 366 2.24 8.53 10.96
C THR A 366 1.58 8.56 12.32
N ILE A 367 2.33 8.97 13.34
CA ILE A 367 1.83 9.09 14.71
C ILE A 367 1.98 10.55 15.12
N LEU A 368 0.85 11.18 15.44
CA LEU A 368 0.80 12.54 15.94
C LEU A 368 0.77 12.51 17.48
N THR A 369 1.38 13.52 18.09
CA THR A 369 1.31 13.74 19.53
C THR A 369 0.35 14.89 19.77
N ARG A 370 -0.68 14.65 20.59
CA ARG A 370 -1.65 15.65 21.02
C ARG A 370 -1.07 16.53 22.13
N GLU A 371 -1.71 17.65 22.44
CA GLU A 371 -1.26 18.58 23.49
C GLU A 371 -1.20 17.93 24.88
N ASP A 372 -2.11 16.98 25.15
CA ASP A 372 -2.15 16.17 26.37
C ASP A 372 -1.08 15.05 26.40
N GLY A 373 -0.23 14.96 25.36
CA GLY A 373 0.79 13.92 25.20
C GLY A 373 0.25 12.59 24.66
N ALA A 374 -1.06 12.47 24.40
CA ALA A 374 -1.63 11.26 23.84
C ALA A 374 -1.16 11.06 22.38
N ARG A 375 -0.98 9.80 21.99
CA ARG A 375 -0.56 9.43 20.65
C ARG A 375 -1.78 9.07 19.80
N GLN A 376 -1.85 9.64 18.60
CA GLN A 376 -2.96 9.45 17.68
C GLN A 376 -2.45 8.99 16.31
N TRP A 377 -3.13 8.02 15.71
CA TRP A 377 -2.85 7.58 14.35
C TRP A 377 -3.26 8.66 13.34
N ALA A 378 -2.41 8.86 12.35
CA ALA A 378 -2.68 9.67 11.18
C ALA A 378 -2.40 8.87 9.90
N TYR A 379 -3.20 9.12 8.87
CA TYR A 379 -3.05 8.50 7.55
C TYR A 379 -2.96 9.57 6.47
N ARG A 380 -1.92 9.48 5.63
CA ARG A 380 -1.62 10.48 4.59
C ARG A 380 -1.68 11.91 5.16
N GLY A 381 -1.07 12.08 6.34
CA GLY A 381 -1.00 13.35 7.04
C GLY A 381 -2.20 13.70 7.92
N HIS A 382 -3.39 13.13 7.70
CA HIS A 382 -4.59 13.50 8.46
C HIS A 382 -4.72 12.68 9.74
N ALA A 383 -4.91 13.36 10.87
CA ALA A 383 -5.33 12.74 12.12
C ALA A 383 -6.68 11.99 11.94
N LEU A 384 -6.77 10.78 12.47
CA LEU A 384 -7.94 9.92 12.31
C LEU A 384 -8.83 9.90 13.55
N TYR A 385 -10.14 9.85 13.33
CA TYR A 385 -11.17 9.89 14.38
C TYR A 385 -12.27 8.88 14.10
N THR A 386 -12.95 8.43 15.14
CA THR A 386 -14.25 7.73 15.06
C THR A 386 -15.36 8.68 15.49
N TYR A 387 -16.59 8.42 15.04
CA TYR A 387 -17.75 9.22 15.41
C TYR A 387 -18.61 8.50 16.47
N VAL A 388 -19.07 9.21 17.50
CA VAL A 388 -19.83 8.58 18.60
C VAL A 388 -21.18 8.02 18.16
N GLU A 389 -21.79 8.57 17.12
CA GLU A 389 -23.08 8.09 16.61
C GLU A 389 -22.98 6.91 15.64
N ASP A 390 -21.76 6.52 15.23
CA ASP A 390 -21.59 5.23 14.56
C ASP A 390 -21.74 4.11 15.60
N LYS A 391 -22.81 3.33 15.45
CA LYS A 391 -23.14 2.23 16.37
C LYS A 391 -22.85 0.87 15.77
N LYS A 392 -22.81 0.76 14.45
CA LYS A 392 -22.59 -0.48 13.71
C LYS A 392 -21.45 -0.33 12.69
N PRO A 393 -20.74 -1.42 12.37
CA PRO A 393 -19.72 -1.38 11.33
C PRO A 393 -20.28 -0.92 9.98
N GLY A 394 -19.62 0.07 9.38
CA GLY A 394 -20.04 0.69 8.13
C GLY A 394 -21.07 1.82 8.27
N ASP A 395 -21.47 2.18 9.50
CA ASP A 395 -22.22 3.43 9.73
C ASP A 395 -21.37 4.63 9.25
N LEU A 396 -22.05 5.60 8.63
CA LEU A 396 -21.42 6.78 8.04
C LEU A 396 -21.98 8.08 8.64
N MET A 397 -22.41 8.08 9.90
CA MET A 397 -23.20 9.19 10.47
C MET A 397 -22.40 10.49 10.60
N GLY A 398 -21.08 10.41 10.68
CA GLY A 398 -20.20 11.57 10.69
C GLY A 398 -19.92 12.17 9.29
N LEU A 399 -20.29 11.48 8.21
CA LEU A 399 -19.92 11.90 6.85
C LEU A 399 -20.60 13.21 6.46
N ASN A 400 -19.84 14.12 5.85
CA ASN A 400 -20.32 15.44 5.39
C ASN A 400 -20.88 16.33 6.52
N SER A 401 -20.54 16.04 7.77
CA SER A 401 -20.69 17.02 8.85
C SER A 401 -19.69 18.16 8.66
N TRP A 402 -20.13 19.41 8.79
CA TRP A 402 -19.31 20.60 8.52
C TRP A 402 -19.28 21.57 9.70
N ASP A 403 -18.16 22.26 9.84
CA ASP A 403 -18.04 23.47 10.66
C ASP A 403 -17.91 24.66 9.72
N ILE A 404 -18.81 25.63 9.81
CA ILE A 404 -18.74 26.84 8.99
C ILE A 404 -17.66 27.76 9.57
N ALA A 405 -16.59 27.99 8.81
CA ALA A 405 -15.63 29.06 9.10
C ALA A 405 -16.12 30.36 8.45
N VAL A 406 -16.90 31.17 9.17
CA VAL A 406 -17.23 32.53 8.73
C VAL A 406 -16.04 33.43 9.07
N ASN A 407 -15.64 34.28 8.12
CA ASN A 407 -14.62 35.33 8.29
C ASN A 407 -14.92 36.17 9.53
N ASP A 408 -14.27 35.85 10.65
CA ASP A 408 -14.25 36.70 11.83
C ASP A 408 -12.82 37.12 12.11
N LYS A 409 -12.62 38.41 12.39
CA LYS A 409 -11.30 39.02 12.57
C LYS A 409 -10.60 38.53 13.85
N ASP A 410 -11.30 37.78 14.69
CA ASP A 410 -10.83 37.29 16.00
C ASP A 410 -10.23 35.87 15.99
N LEU A 411 -9.88 35.32 14.83
CA LEU A 411 -9.18 34.02 14.72
C LEU A 411 -7.71 34.03 15.18
N ASN A 412 -7.33 34.89 16.13
CA ASN A 412 -5.98 34.99 16.67
C ASN A 412 -5.55 33.79 17.54
N THR A 413 -6.41 32.79 17.75
CA THR A 413 -6.02 31.46 18.27
C THR A 413 -5.85 30.39 17.17
N ARG A 414 -6.05 30.74 15.89
CA ARG A 414 -5.98 29.84 14.72
C ARG A 414 -4.85 30.23 13.75
N SER A 415 -3.71 30.69 14.25
CA SER A 415 -2.63 31.36 13.50
C SER A 415 -1.87 30.53 12.43
N VAL A 416 -2.33 29.31 12.09
CA VAL A 416 -1.89 28.58 10.87
C VAL A 416 -2.91 28.70 9.73
N LEU A 417 -4.19 28.92 10.05
CA LEU A 417 -5.29 29.00 9.08
C LEU A 417 -5.35 30.35 8.34
N ALA A 418 -4.95 31.45 9.00
CA ALA A 418 -4.94 32.79 8.41
C ALA A 418 -3.94 32.95 7.23
N LYS A 419 -2.97 32.04 7.08
CA LYS A 419 -2.00 32.08 5.97
C LYS A 419 -2.48 31.37 4.69
N ILE A 420 -3.50 30.52 4.76
CA ILE A 420 -4.01 29.78 3.58
C ILE A 420 -5.06 30.63 2.81
N SER A 421 -5.68 31.63 3.45
CA SER A 421 -6.73 32.45 2.86
C SER A 421 -6.34 33.91 2.60
N ALA A 422 -5.05 34.26 2.63
CA ALA A 422 -4.62 35.66 2.61
C ALA A 422 -4.85 36.39 1.26
N ASP A 423 -5.19 35.69 0.18
CA ASP A 423 -5.51 36.31 -1.12
C ASP A 423 -6.95 36.03 -1.55
N ASN A 424 -7.81 37.03 -1.34
CA ASN A 424 -9.08 37.33 -2.02
C ASN A 424 -9.94 36.17 -2.57
N GLN A 425 -11.03 35.89 -1.81
CA GLN A 425 -12.42 36.11 -2.25
C GLN A 425 -13.44 34.96 -2.30
N LEU A 426 -13.34 33.82 -1.60
CA LEU A 426 -14.53 32.96 -1.41
C LEU A 426 -14.53 32.18 -0.06
N PRO A 427 -15.71 31.83 0.50
CA PRO A 427 -15.80 31.08 1.75
C PRO A 427 -15.17 29.70 1.60
N SER A 428 -14.31 29.36 2.56
CA SER A 428 -13.75 28.02 2.72
C SER A 428 -14.38 27.37 3.94
N ALA A 429 -14.57 26.06 3.88
CA ALA A 429 -15.19 25.30 4.96
C ALA A 429 -14.34 24.06 5.26
N PHE A 430 -14.51 23.53 6.47
CA PHE A 430 -13.93 22.25 6.83
C PHE A 430 -15.06 21.26 7.10
N TYR A 431 -14.82 20.01 6.73
CA TYR A 431 -15.82 18.95 6.84
C TYR A 431 -15.18 17.59 7.08
N TRP A 432 -15.97 16.71 7.68
CA TRP A 432 -15.57 15.35 7.98
C TRP A 432 -15.81 14.44 6.77
N THR A 433 -14.76 13.73 6.37
CA THR A 433 -14.82 12.71 5.31
C THR A 433 -14.32 11.38 5.83
N THR A 434 -14.82 10.30 5.25
CA THR A 434 -14.27 8.97 5.51
C THR A 434 -12.81 8.89 5.07
N ALA A 435 -12.02 8.18 5.86
CA ALA A 435 -10.67 7.80 5.48
C ALA A 435 -10.74 6.53 4.61
N TYR A 436 -10.08 6.59 3.46
CA TYR A 436 -10.02 5.49 2.50
C TYR A 436 -8.61 4.89 2.48
N PRO A 437 -8.50 3.59 2.17
CA PRO A 437 -7.22 2.91 1.99
C PRO A 437 -6.32 3.54 0.93
#